data_AF-A0A4V2SN75-F1
#
_entry.id   AF-A0A4V2SN75-F1
#
_cell.length_a   1.000
_cell.length_b   1.000
_cell.length_c   1.000
_cell.angle_alpha   90.00
_cell.angle_beta   90.00
_cell.angle_gamma   90.00
#
_symmetry.space_group_name_H-M   'P 1'
#
loop_
_entity.id
_entity.type
_entity.pdbx_description
1 polymer ?
#
loop_
_entity_poly.entity_id
_entity_poly.type
_entity_poly.pdbx_seq_one_letter_code
_entity_poly.pdbx_strand_id
1 'polypeptide(L)'
;MDIIDGFYNHIVLRIPPDNLTHILQRIKNKTEQEIENIKSKISKYEEKKRAEAALYQSLTPFKKLFAGRPPSHHQAVEYMFFVKERFKKIDKLKKRIDDIEGVIQLLGESKTDKIVLSSALIKEIKAFKEMEER
;
A
#
# COMPACT_ATOMS: atom_id res chain seq x y z
N MET A 1 -24.52 -10.65 -9.55
CA MET A 1 -24.12 -9.45 -8.80
C MET A 1 -23.99 -8.24 -9.70
N ASP A 2 -24.89 -7.28 -9.51
CA ASP A 2 -24.84 -5.95 -10.12
C ASP A 2 -24.02 -5.03 -9.20
N ILE A 3 -22.92 -4.48 -9.72
CA ILE A 3 -22.08 -3.51 -9.01
C ILE A 3 -22.61 -2.11 -9.32
N ILE A 4 -22.96 -1.38 -8.26
CA ILE A 4 -23.51 -0.03 -8.33
C ILE A 4 -22.43 0.95 -7.86
N ASP A 5 -22.23 2.04 -8.60
CA ASP A 5 -21.39 3.15 -8.14
C ASP A 5 -22.08 3.90 -7.01
N GLY A 6 -21.45 3.98 -5.84
CA GLY A 6 -21.98 4.71 -4.68
C GLY A 6 -22.22 6.20 -4.91
N PHE A 7 -21.61 6.82 -5.92
CA PHE A 7 -21.82 8.25 -6.23
C PHE A 7 -22.96 8.51 -7.22
N TYR A 8 -23.14 7.63 -8.20
CA TYR A 8 -24.02 7.87 -9.35
C TYR A 8 -25.20 6.88 -9.43
N ASN A 9 -25.27 5.92 -8.50
CA ASN A 9 -26.34 4.93 -8.33
C ASN A 9 -26.75 4.19 -9.63
N HIS A 10 -25.83 4.02 -10.58
CA HIS A 10 -26.03 3.24 -11.79
C HIS A 10 -25.23 1.94 -11.74
N ILE A 11 -25.73 0.92 -12.44
CA ILE A 11 -25.05 -0.37 -12.59
C ILE A 11 -23.84 -0.15 -13.50
N VAL A 12 -22.65 -0.36 -12.97
CA VAL A 12 -21.39 -0.16 -13.70
C VAL A 12 -20.89 -1.47 -14.32
N LEU A 13 -21.10 -2.58 -13.62
CA LEU A 13 -20.58 -3.90 -13.98
C LEU A 13 -21.53 -4.98 -13.48
N ARG A 14 -21.60 -6.09 -14.21
CA ARG A 14 -22.25 -7.32 -13.76
C ARG A 14 -21.22 -8.44 -13.70
N ILE A 15 -20.98 -8.99 -12.52
CA ILE A 15 -19.97 -10.02 -12.27
C ILE A 15 -20.60 -11.10 -11.38
N PRO A 16 -20.33 -12.40 -11.61
CA PRO A 16 -20.72 -13.45 -10.68
C PRO A 16 -20.11 -13.19 -9.28
N PRO A 17 -20.83 -13.45 -8.18
CA PRO A 17 -20.34 -13.19 -6.82
C PRO A 17 -18.99 -13.85 -6.53
N ASP A 18 -18.83 -15.12 -6.93
CA ASP A 18 -17.59 -15.88 -6.71
C ASP A 18 -16.39 -15.26 -7.44
N ASN A 19 -16.60 -14.80 -8.67
CA ASN A 19 -15.56 -14.15 -9.46
C ASN A 19 -15.21 -12.78 -8.86
N LEU A 20 -16.20 -12.02 -8.40
CA LEU A 20 -15.97 -10.75 -7.71
C LEU A 20 -15.14 -10.95 -6.43
N THR A 21 -15.47 -11.95 -5.62
CA THR A 21 -14.71 -12.31 -4.42
C THR A 21 -13.26 -12.67 -4.77
N HIS A 22 -13.05 -13.49 -5.80
CA HIS A 22 -11.70 -13.85 -6.25
C HIS A 22 -10.90 -12.63 -6.74
N ILE A 23 -11.51 -11.72 -7.51
CA ILE A 23 -10.86 -10.47 -7.95
C ILE A 23 -10.48 -9.62 -6.74
N LEU A 24 -11.38 -9.45 -5.78
CA LEU A 24 -11.12 -8.66 -4.56
C LEU A 24 -9.98 -9.28 -3.73
N GLN A 25 -9.95 -10.60 -3.58
CA GLN A 25 -8.85 -11.30 -2.91
C GLN A 25 -7.51 -11.09 -3.64
N ARG A 26 -7.49 -11.14 -4.97
CA ARG A 26 -6.29 -10.85 -5.77
C ARG A 26 -5.80 -9.42 -5.56
N ILE A 27 -6.70 -8.44 -5.55
CA ILE A 27 -6.38 -7.02 -5.31
C ILE A 27 -5.84 -6.84 -3.89
N LYS A 28 -6.47 -7.44 -2.88
CA LYS A 28 -6.00 -7.45 -1.50
C LYS A 28 -4.57 -8.00 -1.41
N ASN A 29 -4.32 -9.18 -1.95
CA ASN A 29 -3.00 -9.83 -1.90
C ASN A 29 -1.91 -8.97 -2.57
N LYS A 30 -2.22 -8.33 -3.72
CA LYS A 30 -1.30 -7.37 -4.36
C LYS A 30 -1.00 -6.17 -3.47
N THR A 31 -2.02 -5.66 -2.77
CA THR A 31 -1.90 -4.51 -1.85
C THR A 31 -1.04 -4.88 -0.63
N GLU A 32 -1.22 -6.08 -0.06
CA GLU A 32 -0.39 -6.61 1.02
C GLU A 32 1.07 -6.78 0.60
N GLN A 33 1.31 -7.34 -0.59
CA GLN A 33 2.67 -7.42 -1.16
C GLN A 33 3.31 -6.05 -1.35
N GLU A 34 2.53 -5.03 -1.74
CA GLU A 34 3.04 -3.66 -1.82
C GLU A 34 3.45 -3.11 -0.45
N ILE A 35 2.67 -3.40 0.61
CA ILE A 35 3.03 -3.04 1.99
C ILE A 35 4.36 -3.68 2.39
N GLU A 36 4.53 -4.98 2.15
CA GLU A 36 5.78 -5.69 2.47
C GLU A 36 6.98 -5.15 1.68
N ASN A 37 6.79 -4.81 0.41
CA ASN A 37 7.81 -4.16 -0.39
C ASN A 37 8.21 -2.79 0.18
N ILE A 38 7.27 -1.99 0.68
CA ILE A 38 7.56 -0.71 1.33
C ILE A 38 8.32 -0.93 2.64
N LYS A 39 7.88 -1.88 3.48
CA LYS A 39 8.56 -2.23 4.73
C LYS A 39 10.00 -2.67 4.49
N SER A 40 10.24 -3.52 3.49
CA SER A 40 11.60 -3.94 3.09
C SER A 40 12.49 -2.74 2.72
N LYS A 41 11.94 -1.78 1.96
CA LYS A 41 12.66 -0.55 1.59
C LYS A 41 12.96 0.35 2.80
N ILE A 42 12.09 0.40 3.80
CA ILE A 42 12.34 1.12 5.06
C ILE A 42 13.46 0.42 5.83
N SER A 43 13.35 -0.91 6.02
CA SER A 43 14.33 -1.71 6.75
C SER A 43 15.74 -1.56 6.18
N LYS A 44 15.89 -1.68 4.85
CA LYS A 44 17.18 -1.47 4.17
C LYS A 44 17.76 -0.06 4.39
N TYR A 45 16.90 0.96 4.43
CA TYR A 45 17.34 2.32 4.69
C TYR A 45 17.84 2.48 6.13
N GLU A 46 17.10 1.94 7.11
CA GLU A 46 17.48 2.02 8.52
C GLU A 46 18.73 1.21 8.83
N GLU A 47 18.88 0.02 8.23
CA GLU A 47 20.09 -0.79 8.33
C GLU A 47 21.31 -0.04 7.80
N LYS A 48 21.20 0.56 6.61
CA LYS A 48 22.25 1.41 6.04
C LYS A 48 22.62 2.57 6.98
N LYS A 49 21.63 3.28 7.52
CA LYS A 49 21.87 4.39 8.46
C LYS A 49 22.52 3.93 9.77
N ARG A 50 22.15 2.76 10.28
CA ARG A 50 22.78 2.16 11.47
C ARG A 50 24.24 1.79 11.21
N ALA A 51 24.52 1.20 10.05
CA ALA A 51 25.89 0.88 9.65
C ALA A 51 26.75 2.14 9.49
N GLU A 52 26.24 3.18 8.82
CA GLU A 52 26.91 4.49 8.70
C GLU A 52 27.21 5.11 10.08
N ALA A 53 26.25 5.06 11.00
CA ALA A 53 26.43 5.57 12.35
C ALA A 53 27.48 4.78 13.15
N ALA A 54 27.45 3.44 13.08
CA ALA A 54 28.41 2.57 13.75
C ALA A 54 29.83 2.77 13.21
N LEU A 55 29.99 2.88 11.89
CA LEU A 55 31.25 3.20 11.24
C LEU A 55 31.79 4.56 11.69
N TYR A 56 30.94 5.59 11.73
CA TYR A 56 31.36 6.90 12.22
C TYR A 56 31.78 6.87 13.69
N GLN A 57 31.04 6.14 14.54
CA GLN A 57 31.36 6.03 15.96
C GLN A 57 32.71 5.33 16.19
N SER A 58 33.05 4.32 15.41
CA SER A 58 34.32 3.58 15.52
C SER A 58 35.54 4.36 15.00
N LEU A 59 35.35 5.48 14.30
CA LEU A 59 36.46 6.34 13.86
C LEU A 59 37.15 7.03 15.04
N THR A 60 38.48 7.17 14.92
CA THR A 60 39.30 7.97 15.85
C THR A 60 38.98 9.47 15.71
N PRO A 61 39.23 10.30 16.76
CA PRO A 61 38.93 11.73 16.74
C PRO A 61 39.54 12.47 15.54
N PHE A 62 40.77 12.13 15.16
CA PHE A 62 41.43 12.71 13.98
C PHE A 62 40.69 12.35 12.68
N LYS A 63 40.30 11.08 12.49
CA LYS A 63 39.53 10.65 11.31
C LYS A 63 38.12 11.26 11.28
N LYS A 64 37.50 11.50 12.44
CA LYS A 64 36.19 12.17 12.54
C LYS A 64 36.20 13.61 12.02
N LEU A 65 37.32 14.32 12.18
CA LEU A 65 37.47 15.70 11.72
C LEU A 65 37.47 15.80 10.18
N PHE A 66 38.02 14.80 9.49
CA PHE A 66 38.07 14.73 8.02
C PHE A 66 36.88 14.00 7.39
N ALA A 67 36.04 13.31 8.18
CA ALA A 67 34.93 12.50 7.68
C ALA A 67 33.68 13.31 7.27
N GLY A 68 33.67 14.64 7.41
CA GLY A 68 32.64 15.53 6.86
C GLY A 68 31.20 15.07 7.12
N ARG A 69 30.71 15.18 8.37
CA ARG A 69 29.34 14.76 8.69
C ARG A 69 28.33 15.68 7.98
N PRO A 70 27.37 15.15 7.20
CA PRO A 70 26.33 15.98 6.62
C PRO A 70 25.51 16.67 7.73
N PRO A 71 25.03 17.91 7.50
CA PRO A 71 24.29 18.65 8.52
C PRO A 71 23.05 17.87 9.00
N SER A 72 22.74 17.99 10.29
CA SER A 72 21.62 17.26 10.93
C SER A 72 20.28 17.46 10.20
N HIS A 73 20.08 18.64 9.61
CA HIS A 73 18.88 18.96 8.86
C HIS A 73 18.68 18.07 7.62
N HIS A 74 19.74 17.76 6.86
CA HIS A 74 19.64 16.86 5.71
C HIS A 74 19.26 15.44 6.14
N GLN A 75 19.79 14.97 7.27
CA GLN A 75 19.47 13.65 7.82
C GLN A 75 17.98 13.55 8.23
N ALA A 76 17.41 14.62 8.79
CA ALA A 76 16.00 14.67 9.17
C ALA A 76 15.08 14.67 7.94
N VAL A 77 15.42 15.44 6.91
CA VAL A 77 14.66 15.48 5.64
C VAL A 77 14.68 14.12 4.95
N GLU A 78 15.85 13.48 4.87
CA GLU A 78 15.98 12.12 4.34
C GLU A 78 15.10 11.13 5.11
N TYR A 79 15.14 11.16 6.45
CA TYR A 79 14.32 10.27 7.27
C TYR A 79 12.81 10.51 7.05
N MET A 80 12.39 11.78 6.98
CA MET A 80 11.00 12.11 6.71
C MET A 80 10.51 11.52 5.38
N PHE A 81 11.32 11.63 4.33
CA PHE A 81 10.96 11.12 3.01
C PHE A 81 11.06 9.59 2.90
N PHE A 82 12.15 8.99 3.36
CA PHE A 82 12.42 7.56 3.18
C PHE A 82 11.71 6.65 4.18
N VAL A 83 11.22 7.21 5.30
CA VAL A 83 10.55 6.44 6.35
C VAL A 83 9.15 6.97 6.58
N LYS A 84 8.99 8.25 6.97
CA LYS A 84 7.70 8.78 7.42
C LYS A 84 6.65 8.81 6.31
N GLU A 85 6.99 9.31 5.13
CA GLU A 85 6.07 9.33 3.97
C GLU A 85 5.72 7.91 3.51
N ARG A 86 6.66 6.96 3.64
CA ARG A 86 6.42 5.56 3.32
C ARG A 86 5.45 4.89 4.30
N PHE A 87 5.54 5.19 5.59
CA PHE A 87 4.54 4.74 6.57
C PHE A 87 3.16 5.31 6.30
N LYS A 88 3.06 6.61 5.96
CA LYS A 88 1.77 7.19 5.52
C LYS A 88 1.19 6.47 4.32
N LYS A 89 2.04 6.02 3.38
CA LYS A 89 1.60 5.20 2.25
C LYS A 89 1.08 3.84 2.73
N ILE A 90 1.78 3.17 3.64
CA ILE A 90 1.31 1.92 4.26
C ILE A 90 -0.06 2.12 4.92
N ASP A 91 -0.27 3.21 5.67
CA ASP A 91 -1.55 3.47 6.33
C ASP A 91 -2.71 3.62 5.34
N LYS A 92 -2.47 4.27 4.19
CA LYS A 92 -3.45 4.35 3.10
C LYS A 92 -3.74 2.97 2.50
N LEU A 93 -2.71 2.14 2.30
CA LEU A 93 -2.87 0.78 1.78
C LEU A 93 -3.62 -0.13 2.77
N LYS A 94 -3.41 0.04 4.08
CA LYS A 94 -4.15 -0.69 5.11
C LYS A 94 -5.64 -0.35 5.11
N LYS A 95 -5.98 0.94 5.13
CA LYS A 95 -7.38 1.38 5.00
C LYS A 95 -8.06 0.80 3.76
N ARG A 96 -7.31 0.72 2.65
CA ARG A 96 -7.80 0.10 1.42
C ARG A 96 -8.06 -1.40 1.58
N ILE A 97 -7.20 -2.13 2.29
CA ILE A 97 -7.42 -3.55 2.61
C ILE A 97 -8.70 -3.67 3.46
N ASP A 98 -8.85 -2.83 4.49
CA ASP A 98 -10.04 -2.83 5.35
C ASP A 98 -11.32 -2.60 4.52
N ASP A 99 -11.29 -1.66 3.57
CA ASP A 99 -12.41 -1.42 2.64
C ASP A 99 -12.74 -2.67 1.79
N ILE A 100 -11.72 -3.36 1.27
CA ILE A 100 -11.89 -4.57 0.46
C ILE A 100 -12.44 -5.71 1.31
N GLU A 101 -11.93 -5.90 2.53
CA GLU A 101 -12.39 -6.92 3.47
C GLU A 101 -13.85 -6.71 3.86
N GLY A 102 -14.23 -5.45 4.13
CA GLY A 102 -15.63 -5.09 4.38
C GLY A 102 -16.54 -5.47 3.21
N VAL A 103 -16.10 -5.22 1.97
CA VAL A 103 -16.85 -5.64 0.77
C VAL A 103 -16.95 -7.16 0.67
N ILE A 104 -15.86 -7.90 0.89
CA ILE A 104 -15.87 -9.38 0.84
C ILE A 104 -16.83 -9.93 1.90
N GLN A 105 -16.84 -9.37 3.10
CA GLN A 105 -17.76 -9.77 4.15
C GLN A 105 -19.22 -9.52 3.74
N LEU A 106 -19.52 -8.33 3.20
CA LEU A 106 -20.86 -8.00 2.70
C LEU A 106 -21.30 -8.94 1.58
N LEU A 107 -20.39 -9.39 0.71
CA LEU A 107 -20.70 -10.38 -0.32
C LEU A 107 -21.08 -11.74 0.27
N GLY A 108 -20.45 -12.15 1.38
CA GLY A 108 -20.76 -13.40 2.08
C GLY A 108 -22.10 -13.38 2.83
N GLU A 109 -22.51 -12.21 3.34
CA GLU A 109 -23.76 -12.04 4.11
C GLU A 109 -24.96 -11.65 3.22
N SER A 110 -24.69 -11.10 2.02
CA SER A 110 -25.70 -10.58 1.10
C SER A 110 -26.58 -11.69 0.52
N LYS A 111 -27.89 -11.58 0.75
CA LYS A 111 -28.93 -12.30 -0.01
C LYS A 111 -29.37 -11.56 -1.28
N THR A 112 -28.86 -10.35 -1.49
CA THR A 112 -29.23 -9.47 -2.60
C THR A 112 -28.22 -9.54 -3.72
N ASP A 113 -28.69 -9.44 -4.96
CA ASP A 113 -27.83 -9.54 -6.14
C ASP A 113 -27.17 -8.20 -6.51
N LYS A 114 -27.11 -7.25 -5.57
CA LYS A 114 -26.62 -5.87 -5.76
C LYS A 114 -25.61 -5.51 -4.68
N ILE A 115 -24.51 -4.87 -5.07
CA ILE A 115 -23.53 -4.32 -4.12
C ILE A 115 -23.11 -2.91 -4.54
N VAL A 116 -23.06 -2.01 -3.56
CA VAL A 116 -22.60 -0.64 -3.76
C VAL A 116 -21.11 -0.58 -3.43
N LEU A 117 -20.30 -0.15 -4.40
CA LEU A 117 -18.85 -0.05 -4.25
C LEU A 117 -18.38 1.40 -4.47
N SER A 118 -17.23 1.73 -3.91
CA SER A 118 -16.57 3.01 -4.18
C SER A 118 -16.08 3.08 -5.62
N SER A 119 -16.13 4.26 -6.22
CA SER A 119 -15.69 4.50 -7.61
C SER A 119 -14.22 4.12 -7.84
N ALA A 120 -13.37 4.25 -6.81
CA ALA A 120 -11.97 3.85 -6.85
C ALA A 120 -11.82 2.32 -6.98
N LEU A 121 -12.56 1.54 -6.19
CA LEU A 121 -12.51 0.08 -6.24
C LEU A 121 -13.12 -0.45 -7.55
N ILE A 122 -14.19 0.17 -8.05
CA ILE A 122 -14.78 -0.17 -9.35
C ILE A 122 -13.78 -0.02 -10.49
N LYS A 123 -13.02 1.10 -10.53
CA LYS A 123 -11.98 1.32 -11.54
C LYS A 123 -10.90 0.25 -11.49
N GLU A 124 -10.53 -0.20 -10.30
CA GLU A 124 -9.50 -1.21 -10.13
C GLU A 124 -9.98 -2.61 -10.52
N ILE A 125 -11.23 -2.95 -10.19
CA ILE A 125 -11.88 -4.19 -10.67
C ILE A 125 -11.92 -4.19 -12.21
N LYS A 126 -12.28 -3.07 -12.84
CA LYS A 126 -12.24 -2.93 -14.31
C LYS A 126 -10.84 -3.17 -14.87
N ALA A 127 -9.85 -2.47 -14.32
CA ALA A 127 -8.46 -2.60 -14.76
C ALA A 127 -7.94 -4.04 -14.60
N PHE A 128 -8.30 -4.71 -13.50
CA PHE A 128 -7.91 -6.10 -13.27
C PHE A 128 -8.53 -7.04 -14.30
N LYS A 129 -9.81 -6.84 -14.62
CA LYS A 129 -10.52 -7.61 -15.64
C LYS A 129 -9.92 -7.43 -17.04
N GLU A 130 -9.61 -6.19 -17.42
CA GLU A 130 -8.93 -5.89 -18.70
C GLU A 130 -7.53 -6.51 -18.80
N MET A 131 -6.86 -6.76 -17.67
CA MET A 131 -5.57 -7.45 -17.64
C MET A 131 -5.68 -8.97 -17.71
N GLU A 132 -6.77 -9.59 -17.25
CA GLU A 132 -6.99 -11.05 -17.37
C GLU A 132 -7.52 -11.47 -18.75
N GLU A 133 -8.13 -10.53 -19.51
CA GLU A 133 -8.62 -10.78 -20.87
C GLU A 133 -7.53 -10.59 -21.97
N ARG A 134 -6.29 -10.26 -21.58
CA ARG A 134 -5.12 -10.11 -22.47
C ARG A 134 -4.12 -11.24 -22.27
#